data_AF-D7IHU4-F1
#
_entry.id   AF-D7IHU4-F1
#
_cell.length_a   1.000
_cell.length_b   1.000
_cell.length_c   1.000
_cell.angle_alpha   90.00
_cell.angle_beta   90.00
_cell.angle_gamma   90.00
#
_symmetry.space_group_name_H-M   'P 1'
#
loop_
_entity.id
_entity.type
_entity.pdbx_description
1 polymer ?
#
loop_
_entity_poly.entity_id
_entity_poly.type
_entity_poly.pdbx_seq_one_letter_code
_entity_poly.pdbx_strand_id
1 'polypeptide(L)'
;MIWTDCYKELVEIIRGKNEFLASIPDEYSELREQMENTPEIEHIDMWHEQVSFLDEEHPFPSPAVFIEFNTLGIEDEGLLVQRLHTQIDFRLFYETFSDTCEGAAMQEEALSFLDLLTLLGMMLHGKSGKNFGTLRRTHVGREESGGAGNLYRISFECEIMDYTTMELASHADMKDREMKISNGGLPEKAEDEEPLYHL
;
A
#
# COMPACT_ATOMS: atom_id res chain seq x y z
N MET A 1 -4.99 10.23 -4.74
CA MET A 1 -5.29 10.38 -3.29
C MET A 1 -4.41 9.37 -2.57
N ILE A 2 -3.40 9.84 -1.81
CA ILE A 2 -2.27 9.02 -1.35
C ILE A 2 -2.68 7.68 -0.72
N TRP A 3 -3.60 7.69 0.26
CA TRP A 3 -4.04 6.46 0.95
C TRP A 3 -4.75 5.47 0.03
N THR A 4 -5.64 5.96 -0.84
CA THR A 4 -6.36 5.11 -1.80
C THR A 4 -5.40 4.49 -2.81
N ASP A 5 -4.40 5.26 -3.25
CA ASP A 5 -3.42 4.80 -4.24
C ASP A 5 -2.44 3.80 -3.60
N CYS A 6 -1.99 4.04 -2.36
CA CYS A 6 -1.24 3.06 -1.56
C CYS A 6 -2.02 1.76 -1.40
N TYR A 7 -3.27 1.82 -0.96
CA TYR A 7 -4.11 0.63 -0.76
C TYR A 7 -4.23 -0.19 -2.04
N LYS A 8 -4.56 0.46 -3.17
CA LYS A 8 -4.66 -0.24 -4.47
C LYS A 8 -3.35 -0.88 -4.87
N GLU A 9 -2.22 -0.19 -4.69
CA GLU A 9 -0.91 -0.73 -5.04
C GLU A 9 -0.54 -1.96 -4.19
N LEU A 10 -0.84 -1.94 -2.89
CA LEU A 10 -0.63 -3.10 -2.01
C LEU A 10 -1.54 -4.27 -2.38
N VAL A 11 -2.80 -4.02 -2.74
CA VAL A 11 -3.73 -5.05 -3.23
C VAL A 11 -3.19 -5.72 -4.48
N GLU A 12 -2.66 -4.94 -5.43
CA GLU A 12 -2.07 -5.50 -6.66
C GLU A 12 -0.81 -6.33 -6.36
N ILE A 13 -0.01 -5.93 -5.38
CA ILE A 13 1.14 -6.75 -4.92
C ILE A 13 0.66 -8.10 -4.39
N ILE A 14 -0.37 -8.11 -3.54
CA ILE A 14 -0.92 -9.34 -2.95
C ILE A 14 -1.55 -10.24 -4.03
N ARG A 15 -2.26 -9.65 -5.00
CA ARG A 15 -2.83 -10.40 -6.14
C ARG A 15 -1.76 -10.95 -7.08
N GLY A 16 -0.59 -10.30 -7.13
CA GLY A 16 0.54 -10.67 -7.97
C GLY A 16 1.32 -11.90 -7.49
N LYS A 17 0.65 -12.87 -6.84
CA LYS A 17 1.26 -14.11 -6.32
C LYS A 17 2.01 -14.85 -7.42
N ASN A 18 1.37 -15.07 -8.57
CA ASN A 18 1.95 -15.85 -9.66
C ASN A 18 3.17 -15.16 -10.27
N GLU A 19 3.12 -13.84 -10.46
CA GLU A 19 4.25 -13.05 -10.93
C GLU A 19 5.41 -13.08 -9.93
N PHE A 20 5.09 -13.02 -8.63
CA PHE A 20 6.09 -13.15 -7.57
C PHE A 20 6.75 -14.53 -7.60
N LEU A 21 5.98 -15.62 -7.66
CA LEU A 21 6.51 -16.99 -7.71
C LEU A 21 7.38 -17.22 -8.96
N ALA A 22 6.97 -16.68 -10.11
CA ALA A 22 7.75 -16.73 -11.35
C ALA A 22 9.06 -15.93 -11.26
N SER A 23 9.14 -14.94 -10.36
CA SER A 23 10.36 -14.15 -10.12
C SER A 23 11.37 -14.86 -9.21
N ILE A 24 10.98 -15.93 -8.52
CA ILE A 24 11.88 -16.71 -7.66
C ILE A 24 12.92 -17.41 -8.54
N PRO A 25 14.24 -17.23 -8.28
CA PRO A 25 15.29 -17.87 -9.06
C PRO A 25 15.18 -19.39 -9.06
N ASP A 26 15.58 -20.04 -10.16
CA ASP A 26 15.46 -21.50 -10.32
C ASP A 26 16.26 -22.30 -9.27
N GLU A 27 17.30 -21.72 -8.70
CA GLU A 27 18.06 -22.30 -7.58
C GLU A 27 17.22 -22.46 -6.29
N TYR A 28 16.05 -21.83 -6.22
CA TYR A 28 15.07 -21.95 -5.14
C TYR A 28 13.78 -22.65 -5.60
N SER A 29 13.87 -23.58 -6.56
CA SER A 29 12.69 -24.27 -7.12
C SER A 29 11.84 -25.02 -6.08
N GLU A 30 12.47 -25.62 -5.05
CA GLU A 30 11.76 -26.31 -3.97
C GLU A 30 10.88 -25.34 -3.17
N LEU A 31 11.41 -24.15 -2.87
CA LEU A 31 10.66 -23.08 -2.21
C LEU A 31 9.50 -22.62 -3.11
N ARG A 32 9.74 -22.44 -4.40
CA ARG A 32 8.69 -22.07 -5.36
C ARG A 32 7.56 -23.10 -5.38
N GLU A 33 7.88 -24.39 -5.49
CA GLU A 33 6.91 -25.48 -5.47
C GLU A 33 6.11 -25.52 -4.15
N GLN A 34 6.78 -25.33 -3.01
CA GLN A 34 6.10 -25.25 -1.72
C GLN A 34 5.12 -24.08 -1.67
N MET A 35 5.53 -22.89 -2.14
CA MET A 35 4.68 -21.70 -2.14
C MET A 35 3.55 -21.78 -3.18
N GLU A 36 3.74 -22.49 -4.29
CA GLU A 36 2.68 -22.78 -5.27
C GLU A 36 1.52 -23.59 -4.65
N ASN A 37 1.82 -24.46 -3.69
CA ASN A 37 0.83 -25.28 -2.98
C ASN A 37 0.06 -24.52 -1.87
N THR A 38 0.41 -23.26 -1.60
CA THR A 38 -0.36 -22.43 -0.66
C THR A 38 -1.73 -22.07 -1.23
N PRO A 39 -2.78 -21.97 -0.41
CA PRO A 39 -4.10 -21.56 -0.87
C PRO A 39 -4.08 -20.13 -1.45
N GLU A 40 -5.03 -19.83 -2.32
CA GLU A 40 -5.21 -18.49 -2.88
C GLU A 40 -5.85 -17.56 -1.84
N ILE A 41 -5.49 -16.28 -1.87
CA ILE A 41 -6.15 -15.26 -1.05
C ILE A 41 -7.47 -14.90 -1.74
N GLU A 42 -8.59 -15.33 -1.17
CA GLU A 42 -9.91 -15.14 -1.76
C GLU A 42 -10.52 -13.77 -1.45
N HIS A 43 -10.06 -13.12 -0.38
CA HIS A 43 -10.58 -11.83 0.06
C HIS A 43 -9.46 -10.87 0.48
N ILE A 44 -9.55 -9.63 0.02
CA ILE A 44 -8.66 -8.55 0.43
C ILE A 44 -9.50 -7.32 0.72
N ASP A 45 -9.43 -6.80 1.93
CA ASP A 45 -10.19 -5.61 2.35
C ASP A 45 -9.45 -4.80 3.41
N MET A 46 -10.03 -3.68 3.85
CA MET A 46 -9.55 -2.93 5.00
C MET A 46 -9.93 -3.61 6.32
N TRP A 47 -9.09 -3.43 7.34
CA TRP A 47 -9.37 -3.92 8.69
C TRP A 47 -10.37 -3.02 9.42
N HIS A 48 -11.47 -3.61 9.90
CA HIS A 48 -12.49 -2.98 10.74
C HIS A 48 -12.94 -3.90 11.90
N GLU A 49 -12.08 -4.82 12.34
CA GLU A 49 -12.40 -5.84 13.36
C GLU A 49 -13.48 -6.86 12.95
N GLN A 50 -13.82 -6.96 11.66
CA GLN A 50 -14.88 -7.86 11.16
C GLN A 50 -14.71 -9.35 11.54
N VAL A 51 -13.49 -9.81 11.81
CA VAL A 51 -13.24 -11.21 12.24
C VAL A 51 -13.88 -11.50 13.60
N SER A 52 -14.02 -10.51 14.47
CA SER A 52 -14.64 -10.65 15.79
C SER A 52 -16.17 -10.77 15.74
N PHE A 53 -16.78 -10.46 14.59
CA PHE A 53 -18.23 -10.37 14.41
C PHE A 53 -18.75 -11.20 13.23
N LEU A 54 -18.01 -12.23 12.80
CA LEU A 54 -18.37 -13.09 11.65
C LEU A 54 -19.78 -13.70 11.73
N ASP A 55 -20.25 -14.02 12.94
CA ASP A 55 -21.58 -14.59 13.15
C ASP A 55 -22.72 -13.54 12.98
N GLU A 56 -22.39 -12.25 13.08
CA GLU A 56 -23.34 -11.13 13.08
C GLU A 56 -23.23 -10.26 11.82
N GLU A 57 -22.05 -10.16 11.20
CA GLU A 57 -21.76 -9.33 10.03
C GLU A 57 -21.24 -10.13 8.82
N HIS A 58 -21.38 -9.54 7.63
CA HIS A 58 -21.18 -10.13 6.30
C HIS A 58 -20.08 -11.21 6.19
N PRO A 59 -20.44 -12.48 5.89
CA PRO A 59 -19.44 -13.53 5.68
C PRO A 59 -18.59 -13.23 4.45
N PHE A 60 -17.28 -13.38 4.57
CA PHE A 60 -16.30 -13.26 3.50
C PHE A 60 -15.60 -14.60 3.26
N PRO A 61 -15.13 -14.89 2.04
CA PRO A 61 -14.37 -16.11 1.78
C PRO A 61 -12.99 -16.04 2.44
N SER A 62 -12.46 -17.18 2.87
CA SER A 62 -11.12 -17.31 3.46
C SER A 62 -10.26 -18.27 2.62
N PRO A 63 -8.92 -18.11 2.58
CA PRO A 63 -8.09 -17.14 3.31
C PRO A 63 -8.32 -15.67 2.91
N ALA A 64 -8.28 -14.78 3.91
CA ALA A 64 -8.51 -13.35 3.75
C ALA A 64 -7.32 -12.52 4.27
N VAL A 65 -6.99 -11.42 3.61
CA VAL A 65 -5.99 -10.45 4.07
C VAL A 65 -6.65 -9.10 4.30
N PHE A 66 -6.48 -8.56 5.50
CA PHE A 66 -6.98 -7.24 5.86
C PHE A 66 -5.84 -6.24 6.05
N ILE A 67 -5.98 -5.06 5.46
CA ILE A 67 -4.96 -4.01 5.45
C ILE A 67 -5.39 -2.88 6.38
N GLU A 68 -4.47 -2.45 7.25
CA GLU A 68 -4.64 -1.30 8.15
C GLU A 68 -3.45 -0.36 8.01
N PHE A 69 -3.71 0.95 8.04
CA PHE A 69 -2.70 1.99 8.01
C PHE A 69 -2.67 2.73 9.35
N ASN A 70 -1.49 2.87 9.92
CA ASN A 70 -1.26 3.58 11.17
C ASN A 70 -0.13 4.59 10.96
N THR A 71 -0.42 5.88 11.14
CA THR A 71 0.62 6.91 11.08
C THR A 71 1.35 6.95 12.44
N LEU A 72 2.63 6.63 12.43
CA LEU A 72 3.49 6.64 13.60
C LEU A 72 4.12 8.01 13.85
N GLY A 73 4.32 8.79 12.78
CA GLY A 73 4.89 10.13 12.84
C GLY A 73 4.65 10.93 11.56
N ILE A 74 4.66 12.26 11.69
CA ILE A 74 4.51 13.21 10.59
C ILE A 74 5.62 14.24 10.71
N GLU A 75 6.37 14.43 9.62
CA GLU A 75 7.42 15.44 9.50
C GLU A 75 7.08 16.41 8.38
N ASP A 76 7.24 17.72 8.62
CA ASP A 76 7.07 18.74 7.59
C ASP A 76 8.38 18.91 6.80
N GLU A 77 8.30 18.75 5.48
CA GLU A 77 9.45 18.89 4.56
C GLU A 77 9.52 20.29 3.93
N GLY A 78 8.61 21.19 4.35
CA GLY A 78 8.41 22.50 3.74
C GLY A 78 7.56 22.43 2.47
N LEU A 79 7.21 23.61 1.93
CA LEU A 79 6.40 23.75 0.71
C LEU A 79 5.09 22.93 0.72
N LEU A 80 4.46 22.77 1.90
CA LEU A 80 3.22 22.02 2.08
C LEU A 80 3.36 20.51 1.74
N VAL A 81 4.58 19.98 1.83
CA VAL A 81 4.89 18.56 1.71
C VAL A 81 5.10 17.96 3.09
N GLN A 82 4.55 16.77 3.33
CA GLN A 82 4.73 16.02 4.57
C GLN A 82 5.33 14.64 4.29
N ARG A 83 6.19 14.18 5.19
CA ARG A 83 6.67 12.81 5.25
C ARG A 83 5.95 12.08 6.38
N LEU A 84 5.32 10.97 6.06
CA LEU A 84 4.53 10.15 6.97
C LEU A 84 5.30 8.86 7.28
N HIS A 85 5.79 8.75 8.52
CA HIS A 85 6.30 7.48 9.03
C HIS A 85 5.10 6.58 9.33
N THR A 86 4.92 5.52 8.56
CA THR A 86 3.68 4.75 8.50
C THR A 86 3.93 3.28 8.79
N GLN A 87 3.16 2.71 9.73
CA GLN A 87 2.98 1.28 9.89
C GLN A 87 1.80 0.81 9.05
N ILE A 88 2.00 -0.29 8.34
CA ILE A 88 0.99 -0.99 7.56
C ILE A 88 0.89 -2.40 8.10
N ASP A 89 -0.29 -2.74 8.62
CA ASP A 89 -0.57 -4.06 9.18
C ASP A 89 -1.38 -4.88 8.18
N PHE A 90 -0.93 -6.10 7.94
CA PHE A 90 -1.60 -7.11 7.15
C PHE A 90 -2.06 -8.21 8.11
N ARG A 91 -3.38 -8.38 8.24
CA ARG A 91 -3.97 -9.46 9.04
C ARG A 91 -4.41 -10.58 8.12
N LEU A 92 -3.69 -11.69 8.17
CA LEU A 92 -4.05 -12.91 7.46
C LEU A 92 -5.01 -13.71 8.35
N PHE A 93 -6.23 -13.88 7.86
CA PHE A 93 -7.25 -14.73 8.45
C PHE A 93 -7.42 -16.00 7.64
N TYR A 94 -7.51 -17.14 8.33
CA TYR A 94 -7.87 -18.42 7.73
C TYR A 94 -8.81 -19.17 8.67
N GLU A 95 -10.02 -19.45 8.17
CA GLU A 95 -11.03 -20.28 8.83
C GLU A 95 -10.61 -21.75 8.75
N THR A 96 -9.73 -22.18 9.66
CA THR A 96 -9.39 -23.59 9.81
C THR A 96 -9.52 -23.99 11.28
N PHE A 97 -10.33 -25.02 11.52
CA PHE A 97 -10.48 -25.69 12.82
C PHE A 97 -9.58 -26.94 12.90
N SER A 98 -8.66 -27.11 11.95
CA SER A 98 -7.86 -28.32 11.79
C SER A 98 -6.74 -28.40 12.83
N ASP A 99 -6.60 -29.58 13.43
CA ASP A 99 -5.51 -29.87 14.36
C ASP A 99 -4.16 -29.98 13.63
N THR A 100 -3.13 -29.31 14.15
CA THR A 100 -1.74 -29.40 13.65
C THR A 100 -0.96 -30.60 14.21
N CYS A 101 -1.61 -31.48 14.98
CA CYS A 101 -0.93 -32.59 15.63
C CYS A 101 -0.51 -33.68 14.63
N GLU A 102 0.58 -34.38 14.95
CA GLU A 102 1.14 -35.43 14.08
C GLU A 102 0.11 -36.54 13.85
N GLY A 103 -0.24 -36.78 12.57
CA GLY A 103 -1.24 -37.77 12.18
C GLY A 103 -2.69 -37.27 12.17
N ALA A 104 -2.91 -35.97 12.37
CA ALA A 104 -4.22 -35.37 12.13
C ALA A 104 -4.58 -35.46 10.63
N ALA A 105 -5.85 -35.74 10.35
CA ALA A 105 -6.33 -35.93 8.97
C ALA A 105 -6.14 -34.69 8.08
N MET A 106 -6.06 -33.49 8.67
CA MET A 106 -5.96 -32.21 7.96
C MET A 106 -4.70 -31.42 8.34
N GLN A 107 -3.63 -32.11 8.76
CA GLN A 107 -2.36 -31.49 9.16
C GLN A 107 -1.73 -30.65 8.03
N GLU A 108 -1.78 -31.13 6.79
CA GLU A 108 -1.26 -30.41 5.62
C GLU A 108 -1.96 -29.06 5.41
N GLU A 109 -3.28 -29.01 5.60
CA GLU A 109 -4.06 -27.77 5.50
C GLU A 109 -3.76 -26.80 6.65
N ALA A 110 -3.51 -27.33 7.86
CA ALA A 110 -3.12 -26.49 8.99
C ALA A 110 -1.71 -25.91 8.81
N LEU A 111 -0.80 -26.64 8.17
CA LEU A 111 0.55 -26.16 7.83
C LEU A 111 0.55 -25.20 6.64
N SER A 112 -0.36 -25.36 5.67
CA SER A 112 -0.48 -24.47 4.51
C SER A 112 -0.77 -23.02 4.90
N PHE A 113 -1.43 -22.79 6.03
CA PHE A 113 -1.60 -21.45 6.61
C PHE A 113 -0.26 -20.78 6.94
N LEU A 114 0.67 -21.51 7.55
CA LEU A 114 1.98 -20.97 7.93
C LEU A 114 2.84 -20.67 6.69
N ASP A 115 2.70 -21.50 5.65
CA ASP A 115 3.34 -21.26 4.37
C ASP A 115 2.74 -20.03 3.67
N LEU A 116 1.42 -19.85 3.70
CA LEU A 116 0.77 -18.65 3.18
C LEU A 116 1.21 -17.39 3.96
N LEU A 117 1.35 -17.48 5.28
CA LEU A 117 1.88 -16.38 6.11
C LEU A 117 3.32 -16.01 5.69
N THR A 118 4.13 -17.03 5.40
CA THR A 118 5.51 -16.86 4.91
C THR A 118 5.52 -16.20 3.54
N LEU A 119 4.69 -16.69 2.61
CA LEU A 119 4.54 -16.17 1.25
C LEU A 119 4.13 -14.69 1.25
N LEU A 120 3.06 -14.33 1.98
CA LEU A 120 2.60 -12.95 2.10
C LEU A 120 3.73 -12.04 2.60
N GLY A 121 4.46 -12.52 3.60
CA GLY A 121 5.62 -11.83 4.11
C GLY A 121 6.72 -11.64 3.06
N MET A 122 7.04 -12.65 2.26
CA MET A 122 8.06 -12.60 1.21
C MET A 122 7.66 -11.65 0.08
N MET A 123 6.38 -11.64 -0.28
CA MET A 123 5.83 -10.77 -1.32
C MET A 123 5.95 -9.29 -0.95
N LEU A 124 5.84 -8.95 0.34
CA LEU A 124 5.83 -7.56 0.83
C LEU A 124 7.20 -7.07 1.30
N HIS A 125 8.02 -7.92 1.93
CA HIS A 125 9.28 -7.48 2.54
C HIS A 125 10.24 -6.91 1.50
N GLY A 126 10.73 -5.69 1.75
CA GLY A 126 11.66 -5.00 0.85
C GLY A 126 11.01 -4.46 -0.43
N LYS A 127 9.69 -4.61 -0.62
CA LYS A 127 9.00 -3.96 -1.74
C LYS A 127 8.84 -2.47 -1.49
N SER A 128 8.91 -1.72 -2.57
CA SER A 128 8.61 -0.29 -2.63
C SER A 128 7.63 -0.05 -3.76
N GLY A 129 6.78 0.95 -3.60
CA GLY A 129 5.80 1.34 -4.60
C GLY A 129 6.05 2.73 -5.15
N LYS A 130 5.12 3.19 -5.99
CA LYS A 130 5.03 4.58 -6.41
C LYS A 130 4.55 5.47 -5.26
N ASN A 131 3.68 4.93 -4.40
CA ASN A 131 3.01 5.70 -3.36
C ASN A 131 3.57 5.45 -1.95
N PHE A 132 4.44 4.46 -1.78
CA PHE A 132 5.04 4.12 -0.48
C PHE A 132 6.51 3.71 -0.64
N GLY A 133 7.31 4.02 0.38
CA GLY A 133 8.73 3.66 0.46
C GLY A 133 8.96 2.17 0.66
N THR A 134 10.21 1.77 0.92
CA THR A 134 10.53 0.36 1.13
C THR A 134 9.88 -0.18 2.41
N LEU A 135 9.11 -1.27 2.28
CA LEU A 135 8.46 -1.97 3.39
C LEU A 135 9.48 -2.75 4.21
N ARG A 136 9.69 -2.34 5.46
CA ARG A 136 10.51 -3.06 6.45
C ARG A 136 9.60 -3.83 7.39
N ARG A 137 9.75 -5.15 7.45
CA ARG A 137 8.94 -5.97 8.39
C ARG A 137 9.37 -5.68 9.82
N THR A 138 8.42 -5.40 10.71
CA THR A 138 8.67 -5.10 12.12
C THR A 138 7.98 -6.05 13.09
N HIS A 139 6.96 -6.77 12.64
CA HIS A 139 6.24 -7.73 13.49
C HIS A 139 5.66 -8.90 12.69
N VAL A 140 5.57 -10.06 13.35
CA VAL A 140 4.73 -11.21 12.97
C VAL A 140 4.22 -11.82 14.27
N GLY A 141 2.91 -11.97 14.41
CA GLY A 141 2.32 -12.55 15.62
C GLY A 141 0.87 -12.96 15.44
N ARG A 142 0.44 -13.91 16.28
CA ARG A 142 -0.97 -14.32 16.37
C ARG A 142 -1.77 -13.22 17.08
N GLU A 143 -2.99 -13.00 16.60
CA GLU A 143 -4.01 -12.18 17.27
C GLU A 143 -5.23 -13.03 17.64
N GLU A 144 -6.04 -12.52 18.57
CA GLU A 144 -7.30 -13.17 18.95
C GLU A 144 -8.34 -12.95 17.84
N SER A 145 -8.97 -14.05 17.40
CA SER A 145 -10.01 -14.04 16.38
C SER A 145 -11.42 -14.17 16.96
N GLY A 146 -11.56 -14.17 18.29
CA GLY A 146 -12.84 -14.47 18.96
C GLY A 146 -13.32 -15.92 18.77
N GLY A 147 -12.47 -16.82 18.30
CA GLY A 147 -12.80 -18.23 18.05
C GLY A 147 -13.13 -18.54 16.58
N ALA A 148 -13.10 -17.55 15.70
CA ALA A 148 -13.41 -17.68 14.27
C ALA A 148 -12.38 -18.47 13.44
N GLY A 149 -11.16 -18.66 13.95
CA GLY A 149 -10.08 -19.30 13.19
C GLY A 149 -8.70 -18.74 13.53
N ASN A 150 -7.75 -18.89 12.62
CA ASN A 150 -6.41 -18.34 12.78
C ASN A 150 -6.35 -16.90 12.27
N LEU A 151 -5.87 -16.00 13.11
CA LEU A 151 -5.61 -14.61 12.76
C LEU A 151 -4.17 -14.27 13.10
N TYR A 152 -3.39 -13.83 12.12
CA TYR A 152 -2.02 -13.39 12.31
C TYR A 152 -1.83 -12.00 11.73
N ARG A 153 -1.16 -11.13 12.48
CA ARG A 153 -0.74 -9.81 12.04
C ARG A 153 0.72 -9.84 11.60
N ILE A 154 0.97 -9.31 10.41
CA ILE A 154 2.30 -8.98 9.91
C ILE A 154 2.37 -7.46 9.75
N SER A 155 3.33 -6.82 10.43
CA SER A 155 3.51 -5.37 10.36
C SER A 155 4.72 -5.01 9.52
N PHE A 156 4.55 -3.96 8.73
CA PHE A 156 5.63 -3.31 8.01
C PHE A 156 5.64 -1.81 8.31
N GLU A 157 6.82 -1.21 8.33
CA GLU A 157 6.99 0.23 8.39
C GLU A 157 7.59 0.74 7.08
N CYS A 158 7.17 1.93 6.65
CA CYS A 158 7.74 2.64 5.51
C CYS A 158 7.48 4.15 5.63
N GLU A 159 8.13 4.92 4.76
CA GLU A 159 7.87 6.35 4.58
C GLU A 159 6.89 6.56 3.41
N ILE A 160 5.90 7.43 3.61
CA ILE A 160 4.97 7.88 2.56
C ILE A 160 5.12 9.39 2.42
N MET A 161 5.28 9.87 1.20
CA MET A 161 5.36 11.30 0.91
C MET A 161 3.99 11.84 0.51
N ASP A 162 3.46 12.81 1.26
CA ASP A 162 2.20 13.46 0.97
C ASP A 162 2.44 14.85 0.32
N TYR A 163 2.04 14.94 -0.95
CA TYR A 163 2.12 16.15 -1.77
C TYR A 163 0.76 16.82 -2.00
N THR A 164 -0.32 16.27 -1.44
CA THR A 164 -1.70 16.64 -1.79
C THR A 164 -1.98 18.14 -1.65
N THR A 165 -1.48 18.76 -0.59
CA THR A 165 -1.68 20.19 -0.32
C THR A 165 -0.78 21.07 -1.19
N MET A 166 0.45 20.64 -1.48
CA MET A 166 1.35 21.33 -2.42
C MET A 166 0.75 21.37 -3.84
N GLU A 167 0.20 20.26 -4.32
CA GLU A 167 -0.45 20.17 -5.62
C GLU A 167 -1.65 21.12 -5.73
N LEU A 168 -2.46 21.19 -4.67
CA LEU A 168 -3.58 22.12 -4.58
C LEU A 168 -3.13 23.58 -4.63
N ALA A 169 -2.10 23.93 -3.85
CA ALA A 169 -1.54 25.29 -3.81
C ALA A 169 -0.95 25.69 -5.18
N SER A 170 -0.20 24.78 -5.82
CA SER A 170 0.33 25.01 -7.17
C SER A 170 -0.78 25.25 -8.19
N HIS A 171 -1.89 24.51 -8.13
CA HIS A 171 -3.03 24.73 -9.02
C HIS A 171 -3.74 26.07 -8.78
N ALA A 172 -3.82 26.54 -7.54
CA ALA A 172 -4.34 27.87 -7.24
C ALA A 172 -3.44 28.98 -7.81
N ASP A 173 -2.14 28.88 -7.58
CA ASP A 173 -1.14 29.84 -8.10
C ASP A 173 -1.14 29.92 -9.63
N MET A 174 -1.31 28.79 -10.33
CA MET A 174 -1.41 28.78 -11.79
C MET A 174 -2.68 29.49 -12.30
N LYS A 175 -3.83 29.32 -11.62
CA LYS A 175 -5.07 30.02 -11.97
C LYS A 175 -4.96 31.53 -11.75
N ASP A 176 -4.29 31.96 -10.69
CA ASP A 176 -4.07 33.37 -10.41
C ASP A 176 -3.11 34.03 -11.42
N ARG A 177 -2.18 33.26 -11.99
CA ARG A 177 -1.29 33.72 -13.07
C ARG A 177 -1.97 33.80 -14.44
N GLU A 178 -3.05 33.05 -14.68
CA GLU A 178 -3.75 32.99 -15.98
C GLU A 178 -4.77 34.12 -16.25
N MET A 179 -4.89 35.15 -15.40
CA MET A 179 -5.76 36.32 -15.70
C MET A 179 -5.05 37.68 -15.62
N LYS A 180 -4.56 38.15 -16.78
CA LYS A 180 -5.02 39.37 -17.49
C LYS A 180 -4.10 39.68 -18.69
N ILE A 181 -4.35 39.02 -19.83
CA ILE A 181 -4.05 39.66 -21.12
C ILE A 181 -5.29 40.50 -21.45
N SER A 182 -5.32 41.74 -20.99
CA SER A 182 -6.22 42.72 -21.59
C SER A 182 -5.70 43.04 -22.98
N ASN A 183 -6.59 43.08 -23.98
CA ASN A 183 -6.32 43.73 -25.27
C ASN A 183 -6.10 45.24 -25.03
N GLY A 184 -4.97 45.61 -24.42
CA GLY A 184 -4.49 46.97 -24.41
C GLY A 184 -4.10 47.30 -25.84
N GLY A 185 -4.72 48.31 -26.43
CA GLY A 185 -4.37 48.82 -27.74
C GLY A 185 -2.85 49.04 -27.83
N LEU A 186 -2.30 48.79 -29.03
CA LEU A 186 -0.90 49.10 -29.35
C LEU A 186 -0.60 50.52 -28.84
N PRO A 187 0.47 50.73 -28.05
CA PRO A 187 0.86 52.08 -27.65
C PRO A 187 1.11 52.89 -28.94
N GLU A 188 0.46 54.05 -29.05
CA GLU A 188 0.77 55.02 -30.10
C GLU A 188 2.26 55.33 -30.02
N LYS A 189 2.96 55.18 -31.15
CA LYS A 189 4.33 55.68 -31.28
C LYS A 189 4.29 57.18 -31.00
N ALA A 190 4.91 57.61 -29.91
CA ALA A 190 5.34 58.99 -29.78
C ALA A 190 6.40 59.22 -30.86
N GLU A 191 6.01 59.88 -31.95
CA GLU A 191 6.94 60.52 -32.86
C GLU A 191 7.58 61.68 -32.10
N ASP A 192 8.78 61.46 -31.57
CA ASP A 192 9.79 62.50 -31.32
C ASP A 192 11.13 61.78 -31.04
N GLU A 193 11.72 61.25 -32.11
CA GLU A 193 13.12 60.80 -32.11
C GLU A 193 14.03 62.03 -32.21
N GLU A 194 14.67 62.45 -31.12
CA GLU A 194 15.95 63.14 -31.22
C GLU A 194 17.06 62.09 -31.37
N PRO A 195 17.87 62.11 -32.45
CA PRO A 195 18.91 61.12 -32.67
C PRO A 195 20.03 61.26 -31.63
N LEU A 196 20.33 60.16 -30.94
CA LEU A 196 21.27 60.04 -29.82
C LEU A 196 22.77 60.19 -30.18
N TYR A 197 23.10 60.64 -31.39
CA TYR A 197 24.50 60.85 -31.79
C TYR A 197 24.66 62.09 -32.66
N HIS A 198 25.50 63.03 -32.19
CA HIS A 198 26.13 64.03 -33.03
C HIS A 198 27.48 63.47 -33.53
N LEU A 199 27.67 63.47 -34.85
CA LEU A 199 28.95 63.19 -35.51
C LEU A 199 29.96 64.31 -35.25
#